data_AF-A0A356WTG8-F1
#
_entry.id   AF-A0A356WTG8-F1
#
_cell.length_a   1.000
_cell.length_b   1.000
_cell.length_c   1.000
_cell.angle_alpha   90.00
_cell.angle_beta   90.00
_cell.angle_gamma   90.00
#
_symmetry.space_group_name_H-M   'P 1'
#
loop_
_entity.id
_entity.type
_entity.pdbx_description
1 polymer ?
#
loop_
_entity_poly.entity_id
_entity_poly.type
_entity_poly.pdbx_seq_one_letter_code
_entity_poly.pdbx_strand_id
1 'polypeptide(L)'
;RWYEKISMSYSGEFRNSVNAIKENRFFKSNLIKDWQNGMRHSIPVSATFSLFDVIQISPSVNYTERWYTGGIKEAWDPVEKRNVVVDTVNGFKRVYDYGASISANTKLYGMYVPWKIFGDKVQAIRHVFSPSISLSYKPDFGDPKYGFYEKYSYRNEFGEDVEYSYSPYSRMMFGTAPAGQSGSIGFDFKNNLEMKVKSESDSTGFKKMSLIDDLGVNFSYNMMADSMKWSMINTNVRLKLSKSYTLSLNATWDPYVYELDKNGRPVAVDKLRVFNGKGIGKLQSTGTSFSYSVNQDTFKKLFGKEDASNEDKEGGEDSNANLPDDGTMGRNPNETAAKKSVFDTGSQSIGEFDDDGYLKNQIQWNLSFNYSVRYGYDM
;
A
#
# COMPACT_ATOMS: atom_id res chain seq x y z
N ARG A 1 14.35 -18.86 -18.87
CA ARG A 1 15.39 -17.91 -19.34
C ARG A 1 15.14 -16.54 -18.68
N TRP A 2 16.15 -15.68 -18.46
CA TRP A 2 15.99 -14.43 -17.69
C TRP A 2 14.95 -13.45 -18.28
N TYR A 3 14.87 -13.39 -19.61
CA TYR A 3 13.92 -12.51 -20.30
C TYR A 3 12.45 -12.94 -20.15
N GLU A 4 12.18 -14.20 -19.77
CA GLU A 4 10.82 -14.69 -19.49
C GLU A 4 10.28 -14.13 -18.17
N LYS A 5 11.15 -13.54 -17.33
CA LYS A 5 10.78 -12.90 -16.07
C LYS A 5 10.41 -11.42 -16.26
N ILE A 6 10.60 -10.87 -17.46
CA ILE A 6 10.24 -9.49 -17.78
C ILE A 6 8.75 -9.44 -18.08
N SER A 7 8.02 -8.73 -17.26
CA SER A 7 6.63 -8.34 -17.50
C SER A 7 6.61 -6.92 -18.06
N MET A 8 5.97 -6.76 -19.21
CA MET A 8 5.72 -5.47 -19.84
C MET A 8 4.23 -5.38 -20.13
N SER A 9 3.62 -4.26 -19.76
CA SER A 9 2.31 -3.90 -20.27
C SER A 9 2.37 -2.57 -21.01
N TYR A 10 1.39 -2.35 -21.88
CA TYR A 10 1.24 -1.12 -22.64
C TYR A 10 -0.22 -0.69 -22.55
N SER A 11 -0.45 0.56 -22.14
CA SER A 11 -1.75 1.19 -22.25
C SER A 11 -1.63 2.51 -23.01
N GLY A 12 -2.54 2.71 -23.96
CA GLY A 12 -2.66 3.92 -24.75
C GLY A 12 -4.03 4.54 -24.57
N GLU A 13 -4.08 5.83 -24.27
CA GLU A 13 -5.31 6.61 -24.19
C GLU A 13 -5.24 7.75 -25.21
N PHE A 14 -6.20 7.79 -26.12
CA PHE A 14 -6.43 8.94 -27.00
C PHE A 14 -7.66 9.67 -26.52
N ARG A 15 -7.53 10.99 -26.31
CA ARG A 15 -8.68 11.83 -25.98
C ARG A 15 -8.71 13.05 -26.89
N ASN A 16 -9.92 13.40 -27.28
CA ASN A 16 -10.21 14.53 -28.14
C ASN A 16 -11.39 15.30 -27.54
N SER A 17 -11.25 16.61 -27.38
CA SER A 17 -12.25 17.47 -26.76
C SER A 17 -12.47 18.74 -27.57
N VAL A 18 -13.73 19.16 -27.65
CA VAL A 18 -14.19 20.33 -28.38
C VAL A 18 -15.20 21.10 -27.55
N ASN A 19 -14.83 22.32 -27.13
CA ASN A 19 -15.65 23.10 -26.19
C ASN A 19 -16.19 24.43 -26.79
N ALA A 20 -15.77 24.84 -27.99
CA ALA A 20 -16.03 26.19 -28.51
C ALA A 20 -16.45 26.26 -30.00
N ILE A 21 -16.94 25.16 -30.58
CA ILE A 21 -17.37 25.14 -31.99
C ILE A 21 -18.89 25.29 -32.04
N LYS A 22 -19.38 26.37 -32.68
CA LYS A 22 -20.81 26.53 -33.04
C LYS A 22 -21.26 25.31 -33.86
N GLU A 23 -22.45 24.76 -33.59
CA GLU A 23 -22.94 23.50 -34.19
C GLU A 23 -22.78 23.42 -35.73
N ASN A 24 -22.93 24.56 -36.42
CA ASN A 24 -22.78 24.67 -37.87
C ASN A 24 -21.34 24.50 -38.41
N ARG A 25 -20.32 24.47 -37.54
CA ARG A 25 -18.90 24.27 -37.91
C ARG A 25 -18.32 22.95 -37.41
N PHE A 26 -19.08 22.14 -36.67
CA PHE A 26 -18.61 20.89 -36.08
C PHE A 26 -17.98 19.94 -37.12
N PHE A 27 -18.63 19.73 -38.27
CA PHE A 27 -18.12 18.89 -39.37
C PHE A 27 -17.19 19.60 -40.36
N LYS A 28 -16.96 20.92 -40.20
CA LYS A 28 -16.09 21.73 -41.08
C LYS A 28 -14.78 22.15 -40.41
N SER A 29 -14.67 21.93 -39.10
CA SER A 29 -13.51 22.27 -38.30
C SER A 29 -12.41 21.22 -38.42
N ASN A 30 -11.16 21.69 -38.41
CA ASN A 30 -10.01 20.80 -38.52
C ASN A 30 -9.75 20.13 -37.17
N LEU A 31 -9.88 18.80 -37.12
CA LEU A 31 -9.63 17.99 -35.93
C LEU A 31 -8.27 18.28 -35.29
N ILE A 32 -7.24 18.68 -36.03
CA ILE A 32 -5.88 18.88 -35.53
C ILE A 32 -5.68 20.30 -34.94
N LYS A 33 -6.40 21.30 -35.44
CA LYS A 33 -6.21 22.73 -35.09
C LYS A 33 -7.30 23.29 -34.17
N ASP A 34 -8.54 22.87 -34.37
CA ASP A 34 -9.71 23.45 -33.70
C ASP A 34 -10.14 22.64 -32.46
N TRP A 35 -9.53 21.46 -32.24
CA TRP A 35 -9.85 20.54 -31.15
C TRP A 35 -8.64 20.35 -30.23
N GLN A 36 -8.89 20.10 -28.95
CA GLN A 36 -7.86 19.72 -27.99
C GLN A 36 -7.63 18.21 -28.08
N ASN A 37 -6.51 17.83 -28.67
CA ASN A 37 -6.13 16.44 -28.88
C ASN A 37 -4.93 16.07 -28.02
N GLY A 38 -4.90 14.84 -27.55
CA GLY A 38 -3.68 14.26 -27.02
C GLY A 38 -3.73 12.74 -26.98
N MET A 39 -2.55 12.13 -27.01
CA MET A 39 -2.35 10.71 -26.72
C MET A 39 -1.48 10.58 -25.48
N ARG A 40 -1.78 9.59 -24.63
CA ARG A 40 -0.96 9.20 -23.48
C ARG A 40 -0.65 7.72 -23.59
N HIS A 41 0.63 7.39 -23.53
CA HIS A 41 1.17 6.04 -23.54
C HIS A 41 1.80 5.75 -22.17
N SER A 42 1.47 4.62 -21.57
CA SER A 42 2.05 4.16 -20.31
C SER A 42 2.65 2.77 -20.51
N ILE A 43 3.94 2.65 -20.22
CA ILE A 43 4.75 1.45 -20.45
C ILE A 43 5.46 1.08 -19.14
N PRO A 44 4.76 0.44 -18.19
CA PRO A 44 5.43 -0.16 -17.05
C PRO A 44 6.14 -1.45 -17.48
N VAL A 45 7.43 -1.52 -17.18
CA VAL A 45 8.27 -2.71 -17.36
C VAL A 45 8.77 -3.12 -15.99
N SER A 46 8.64 -4.38 -15.63
CA SER A 46 9.17 -4.93 -14.39
C SER A 46 9.74 -6.32 -14.63
N ALA A 47 10.64 -6.75 -13.78
CA ALA A 47 11.08 -8.13 -13.76
C ALA A 47 11.30 -8.56 -12.31
N THR A 48 11.24 -9.86 -12.05
CA THR A 48 11.61 -10.42 -10.74
C THR A 48 12.58 -11.57 -10.95
N PHE A 49 13.75 -11.45 -10.33
CA PHE A 49 14.82 -12.43 -10.36
C PHE A 49 15.05 -12.98 -8.96
N SER A 50 15.31 -14.28 -8.85
CA SER A 50 15.78 -14.87 -7.61
C SER A 50 17.31 -14.94 -7.67
N LEU A 51 17.98 -14.31 -6.71
CA LEU A 51 19.42 -14.36 -6.52
C LEU A 51 19.73 -15.30 -5.35
N PHE A 52 20.58 -16.30 -5.59
CA PHE A 52 20.92 -17.37 -4.64
C PHE A 52 19.70 -18.13 -4.06
N ASP A 53 18.57 -18.13 -4.78
CA ASP A 53 17.29 -18.72 -4.35
C ASP A 53 16.66 -18.14 -3.06
N VAL A 54 17.25 -17.08 -2.50
CA VAL A 54 16.81 -16.49 -1.22
C VAL A 54 16.50 -14.99 -1.30
N ILE A 55 17.07 -14.26 -2.25
CA ILE A 55 16.85 -12.82 -2.42
C ILE A 55 16.08 -12.60 -3.72
N GLN A 56 14.89 -12.03 -3.62
CA GLN A 56 14.12 -11.60 -4.78
C GLN A 56 14.49 -10.18 -5.13
N ILE A 57 15.07 -9.98 -6.31
CA ILE A 57 15.42 -8.68 -6.87
C ILE A 57 14.39 -8.33 -7.94
N SER A 58 13.72 -7.19 -7.76
CA SER A 58 12.68 -6.73 -8.66
C SER A 58 12.98 -5.33 -9.21
N PRO A 59 13.69 -5.21 -10.34
CA PRO A 59 13.79 -3.95 -11.07
C PRO A 59 12.46 -3.61 -11.76
N SER A 60 12.15 -2.32 -11.84
CA SER A 60 11.01 -1.78 -12.56
C SER A 60 11.32 -0.41 -13.14
N VAL A 61 10.83 -0.15 -14.34
CA VAL A 61 10.88 1.15 -15.01
C VAL A 61 9.47 1.49 -15.45
N ASN A 62 9.03 2.70 -15.14
CA ASN A 62 7.78 3.25 -15.63
C ASN A 62 8.11 4.36 -16.62
N TYR A 63 7.60 4.26 -17.84
CA TYR A 63 7.73 5.29 -18.86
C TYR A 63 6.34 5.77 -19.28
N THR A 64 6.10 7.06 -19.18
CA THR A 64 4.87 7.72 -19.66
C THR A 64 5.24 8.69 -20.77
N GLU A 65 4.60 8.58 -21.92
CA GLU A 65 4.78 9.51 -23.03
C GLU A 65 3.44 10.13 -23.42
N ARG A 66 3.46 11.43 -23.71
CA ARG A 66 2.31 12.24 -24.07
C ARG A 66 2.60 12.87 -25.43
N TRP A 67 1.69 12.69 -26.37
CA TRP A 67 1.76 13.34 -27.67
C TRP A 67 0.69 14.40 -27.80
N TYR A 68 1.09 15.55 -28.30
CA TYR A 68 0.24 16.71 -28.56
C TYR A 68 0.41 17.18 -29.99
N THR A 69 -0.63 17.82 -30.51
CA THR A 69 -0.61 18.49 -31.82
C THR A 69 -0.25 19.98 -31.70
N GLY A 70 0.08 20.44 -30.50
CA GLY A 70 0.57 21.80 -30.26
C GLY A 70 1.09 22.02 -28.84
N GLY A 71 1.54 23.26 -28.60
CA GLY A 71 1.99 23.82 -27.33
C GLY A 71 1.37 25.19 -27.12
N ILE A 72 1.25 25.66 -25.88
CA ILE A 72 0.94 27.07 -25.60
C ILE A 72 2.22 27.87 -25.37
N LYS A 73 2.18 29.16 -25.70
CA LYS A 73 3.16 30.14 -25.23
C LYS A 73 2.51 31.06 -24.23
N GLU A 74 3.20 31.32 -23.13
CA GLU A 74 2.79 32.26 -22.12
C GLU A 74 3.70 33.49 -22.12
N ALA A 75 3.13 34.65 -21.84
CA ALA A 75 3.86 35.89 -21.60
C ALA A 75 3.18 36.70 -20.49
N TRP A 76 3.93 37.63 -19.90
CA TRP A 76 3.41 38.55 -18.91
C TRP A 76 2.51 39.60 -19.55
N ASP A 77 1.29 39.74 -19.03
CA ASP A 77 0.38 40.84 -19.38
C ASP A 77 0.54 41.98 -18.36
N PRO A 78 1.05 43.16 -18.76
CA PRO A 78 1.23 44.29 -17.86
C PRO A 78 -0.09 44.97 -17.46
N VAL A 79 -1.18 44.75 -18.20
CA VAL A 79 -2.51 45.31 -17.91
C VAL A 79 -3.23 44.42 -16.90
N GLU A 80 -3.25 43.11 -17.13
CA GLU A 80 -3.90 42.14 -16.24
C GLU A 80 -3.02 41.72 -15.05
N LYS A 81 -1.73 42.10 -15.06
CA LYS A 81 -0.75 41.83 -14.00
C LYS A 81 -0.63 40.33 -13.70
N ARG A 82 -0.64 39.50 -14.75
CA ARG A 82 -0.52 38.05 -14.66
C ARG A 82 0.07 37.44 -15.94
N ASN A 83 0.57 36.22 -15.84
CA ASN A 83 1.00 35.44 -17.01
C ASN A 83 -0.22 34.89 -17.75
N VAL A 84 -0.31 35.18 -19.04
CA VAL A 84 -1.43 34.77 -19.91
C VAL A 84 -0.92 33.98 -21.11
N VAL A 85 -1.79 33.15 -21.67
CA VAL A 85 -1.51 32.46 -22.93
C VAL A 85 -1.60 33.49 -24.06
N VAL A 86 -0.50 33.67 -24.78
CA VAL A 86 -0.40 34.64 -25.89
C VAL A 86 -0.48 33.99 -27.26
N ASP A 87 -0.09 32.72 -27.38
CA ASP A 87 -0.08 32.01 -28.66
C ASP A 87 -0.23 30.50 -28.46
N THR A 88 -0.69 29.80 -29.50
CA THR A 88 -0.74 28.35 -29.59
C THR A 88 0.10 27.89 -30.77
N VAL A 89 1.22 27.25 -30.48
CA VAL A 89 2.16 26.73 -31.48
C VAL A 89 1.69 25.36 -31.94
N ASN A 90 1.25 25.26 -33.19
CA ASN A 90 0.86 24.00 -33.79
C ASN A 90 2.09 23.16 -34.19
N GLY A 91 1.97 21.85 -34.05
CA GLY A 91 2.99 20.88 -34.45
C GLY A 91 2.99 19.65 -33.54
N PHE A 92 3.52 18.54 -34.04
CA PHE A 92 3.68 17.34 -33.22
C PHE A 92 4.71 17.61 -32.10
N LYS A 93 4.26 17.45 -30.86
CA LYS A 93 5.08 17.62 -29.65
C LYS A 93 4.98 16.34 -28.82
N ARG A 94 6.12 15.91 -28.29
CA ARG A 94 6.21 14.75 -27.39
C ARG A 94 6.76 15.18 -26.05
N VAL A 95 6.14 14.73 -24.98
CA VAL A 95 6.55 14.97 -23.60
C VAL A 95 6.57 13.64 -22.89
N TYR A 96 7.69 13.28 -22.29
CA TYR A 96 7.83 11.98 -21.63
C TYR A 96 8.41 12.14 -20.24
N ASP A 97 8.01 11.26 -19.34
CA ASP A 97 8.63 11.11 -18.03
C ASP A 97 8.85 9.65 -17.71
N TYR A 98 9.90 9.39 -16.94
CA TYR A 98 10.24 8.05 -16.51
C TYR A 98 10.77 8.02 -15.09
N GLY A 99 10.55 6.88 -14.44
CA GLY A 99 11.11 6.57 -13.14
C GLY A 99 11.59 5.13 -13.13
N ALA A 100 12.67 4.88 -12.39
CA ALA A 100 13.20 3.55 -12.18
C ALA A 100 13.18 3.22 -10.70
N SER A 101 12.95 1.95 -10.38
CA SER A 101 13.15 1.44 -9.05
C SER A 101 13.69 0.02 -9.09
N ILE A 102 14.39 -0.36 -8.03
CA ILE A 102 14.85 -1.72 -7.79
C ILE A 102 14.58 -2.06 -6.35
N SER A 103 13.94 -3.20 -6.10
CA SER A 103 13.77 -3.71 -4.75
C SER A 103 14.47 -5.05 -4.57
N ALA A 104 14.91 -5.31 -3.35
CA ALA A 104 15.48 -6.57 -2.92
C ALA A 104 14.76 -6.97 -1.63
N ASN A 105 14.15 -8.16 -1.62
CA ASN A 105 13.50 -8.70 -0.44
C ASN A 105 13.92 -10.15 -0.19
N THR A 106 13.89 -10.58 1.06
CA THR A 106 14.17 -11.96 1.45
C THR A 106 13.25 -12.38 2.60
N LYS A 107 13.21 -13.67 2.90
CA LYS A 107 12.49 -14.23 4.06
C LYS A 107 13.43 -15.13 4.83
N LEU A 108 13.70 -14.76 6.08
CA LEU A 108 14.50 -15.53 7.01
C LEU A 108 13.58 -16.23 8.00
N TYR A 109 13.81 -17.52 8.22
CA TYR A 109 13.03 -18.34 9.13
C TYR A 109 13.91 -18.74 10.32
N GLY A 110 13.49 -18.36 11.52
CA GLY A 110 14.06 -18.78 12.79
C GLY A 110 13.11 -19.71 13.55
N MET A 111 13.65 -20.71 14.23
CA MET A 111 12.89 -21.59 15.12
C MET A 111 13.60 -21.67 16.47
N TYR A 112 12.88 -21.35 17.53
CA TYR A 112 13.36 -21.36 18.90
C TYR A 112 12.53 -22.34 19.73
N VAL A 113 13.18 -23.24 20.47
CA VAL A 113 12.53 -24.13 21.43
C VAL A 113 12.83 -23.59 22.83
N PRO A 114 11.81 -23.09 23.56
CA PRO A 114 12.01 -22.60 24.92
C PRO A 114 12.61 -23.68 25.82
N TRP A 115 13.48 -23.28 26.73
CA TRP A 115 14.01 -24.21 27.73
C TRP A 115 12.88 -24.72 28.64
N LYS A 116 12.93 -26.01 28.98
CA LYS A 116 11.92 -26.70 29.80
C LYS A 116 11.67 -26.08 31.18
N ILE A 117 12.60 -25.23 31.64
CA ILE A 117 12.49 -24.47 32.90
C ILE A 117 11.30 -23.48 32.86
N PHE A 118 10.87 -23.05 31.67
CA PHE A 118 9.72 -22.16 31.47
C PHE A 118 8.40 -22.92 31.20
N GLY A 119 8.41 -24.25 31.36
CA GLY A 119 7.25 -25.15 31.15
C GLY A 119 7.27 -25.91 29.83
N ASP A 120 6.51 -27.02 29.77
CA ASP A 120 6.48 -27.94 28.63
C ASP A 120 5.28 -27.72 27.66
N LYS A 121 4.52 -26.64 27.87
CA LYS A 121 3.33 -26.32 27.05
C LYS A 121 3.70 -25.74 25.69
N VAL A 122 4.70 -24.87 25.62
CA VAL A 122 5.19 -24.27 24.36
C VAL A 122 6.28 -25.16 23.78
N GLN A 123 6.04 -25.73 22.61
CA GLN A 123 6.99 -26.64 21.96
C GLN A 123 8.03 -25.92 21.13
N ALA A 124 7.61 -24.90 20.39
CA ALA A 124 8.46 -24.15 19.49
C ALA A 124 7.84 -22.80 19.20
N ILE A 125 8.71 -21.82 18.97
CA ILE A 125 8.39 -20.48 18.51
C ILE A 125 9.06 -20.32 17.14
N ARG A 126 8.27 -20.03 16.11
CA ARG A 126 8.74 -19.71 14.77
C ARG A 126 8.73 -18.20 14.59
N HIS A 127 9.86 -17.64 14.20
CA HIS A 127 10.02 -16.26 13.80
C HIS A 127 10.27 -16.18 12.30
N VAL A 128 9.47 -15.40 11.60
CA VAL A 128 9.68 -15.10 10.17
C VAL A 128 10.06 -13.63 10.07
N PHE A 129 11.26 -13.35 9.58
CA PHE A 129 11.74 -12.00 9.33
C PHE A 129 11.82 -11.75 7.83
N SER A 130 11.09 -10.76 7.34
CA SER A 130 11.02 -10.39 5.93
C SER A 130 11.57 -8.98 5.72
N PRO A 131 12.88 -8.80 5.55
CA PRO A 131 13.46 -7.52 5.20
C PRO A 131 13.26 -7.22 3.71
N SER A 132 13.05 -5.94 3.41
CA SER A 132 12.89 -5.40 2.06
C SER A 132 13.58 -4.04 1.97
N ILE A 133 14.42 -3.88 0.95
CA ILE A 133 15.09 -2.63 0.63
C ILE A 133 14.69 -2.25 -0.78
N SER A 134 14.31 -0.99 -1.01
CA SER A 134 13.99 -0.47 -2.33
C SER A 134 14.80 0.79 -2.61
N LEU A 135 15.22 0.97 -3.84
CA LEU A 135 15.79 2.20 -4.36
C LEU A 135 14.88 2.69 -5.48
N SER A 136 14.47 3.95 -5.43
CA SER A 136 13.70 4.60 -6.47
C SER A 136 14.38 5.88 -6.93
N TYR A 137 14.22 6.21 -8.21
CA TYR A 137 14.78 7.42 -8.80
C TYR A 137 13.90 7.93 -9.93
N LYS A 138 13.71 9.24 -9.95
CA LYS A 138 13.03 10.00 -10.99
C LYS A 138 13.86 11.26 -11.30
N PRO A 139 14.27 11.47 -12.56
CA PRO A 139 14.95 12.69 -12.97
C PRO A 139 14.08 13.94 -12.80
N ASP A 140 14.75 15.11 -12.77
CA ASP A 140 14.08 16.39 -12.91
C ASP A 140 13.75 16.67 -14.39
N PHE A 141 12.48 16.55 -14.77
CA PHE A 141 12.03 16.86 -16.14
C PHE A 141 11.85 18.37 -16.41
N GLY A 142 12.10 19.20 -15.40
CA GLY A 142 12.28 20.65 -15.52
C GLY A 142 13.64 21.06 -16.10
N ASP A 143 14.61 20.14 -16.13
CA ASP A 143 15.93 20.37 -16.70
C ASP A 143 15.81 20.77 -18.19
N PRO A 144 16.47 21.87 -18.62
CA PRO A 144 16.43 22.34 -20.01
C PRO A 144 16.77 21.28 -21.06
N LYS A 145 17.55 20.24 -20.70
CA LYS A 145 17.88 19.14 -21.63
C LYS A 145 16.66 18.39 -22.17
N TYR A 146 15.54 18.41 -21.44
CA TYR A 146 14.31 17.75 -21.86
C TYR A 146 13.42 18.66 -22.73
N GLY A 147 13.57 19.98 -22.64
CA GLY A 147 12.79 20.94 -23.43
C GLY A 147 11.29 20.95 -23.10
N PHE A 148 10.90 20.54 -21.88
CA PHE A 148 9.50 20.54 -21.45
C PHE A 148 9.08 21.83 -20.76
N TYR A 149 10.05 22.67 -20.40
CA TYR A 149 9.85 23.94 -19.74
C TYR A 149 10.57 25.05 -20.51
N GLU A 150 9.91 26.19 -20.59
CA GLU A 150 10.43 27.43 -21.15
C GLU A 150 10.53 28.48 -20.05
N LYS A 151 11.48 29.40 -20.23
CA LYS A 151 11.71 30.52 -19.31
C LYS A 151 11.65 31.82 -20.08
N TYR A 152 11.05 32.84 -19.49
CA TYR A 152 11.19 34.22 -19.94
C TYR A 152 11.25 35.16 -18.74
N SER A 153 11.86 36.32 -18.93
CA SER A 153 11.94 37.36 -17.90
C SER A 153 10.98 38.49 -18.24
N TYR A 154 10.33 39.03 -17.22
CA TYR A 154 9.50 40.23 -17.34
C TYR A 154 9.75 41.15 -16.15
N ARG A 155 9.44 42.43 -16.33
CA ARG A 155 9.54 43.40 -15.24
C ARG A 155 8.22 43.46 -14.47
N ASN A 156 8.26 43.18 -13.18
CA ASN A 156 7.08 43.21 -12.32
C ASN A 156 6.66 44.66 -11.99
N GLU A 157 5.56 44.80 -11.24
CA GLU A 157 5.01 46.11 -10.83
C GLU A 157 5.96 46.93 -9.95
N PHE A 158 6.94 46.27 -9.32
CA PHE A 158 7.94 46.88 -8.46
C PHE A 158 9.21 47.28 -9.22
N GLY A 159 9.25 47.06 -10.54
CA GLY A 159 10.41 47.37 -11.37
C GLY A 159 11.53 46.33 -11.28
N GLU A 160 11.26 45.14 -10.74
CA GLU A 160 12.22 44.05 -10.64
C GLU A 160 12.09 43.10 -11.84
N ASP A 161 13.23 42.63 -12.34
CA ASP A 161 13.25 41.59 -13.37
C ASP A 161 12.98 40.23 -12.71
N VAL A 162 11.86 39.61 -13.08
CA VAL A 162 11.41 38.31 -12.57
C VAL A 162 11.55 37.27 -13.67
N GLU A 163 12.22 36.16 -13.37
CA GLU A 163 12.23 34.98 -14.23
C GLU A 163 10.98 34.14 -13.98
N TYR A 164 10.26 33.78 -15.06
CA TYR A 164 9.10 32.90 -15.01
C TYR A 164 9.37 31.65 -15.83
N SER A 165 9.19 30.50 -15.19
CA SER A 165 9.31 29.18 -15.81
C SER A 165 7.93 28.55 -15.94
N TYR A 166 7.57 28.15 -17.15
CA TYR A 166 6.30 27.48 -17.42
C TYR A 166 6.51 26.32 -18.39
N SER A 167 5.57 25.38 -18.41
CA SER A 167 5.57 24.35 -19.45
C SER A 167 4.56 24.72 -20.53
N PRO A 168 4.98 24.71 -21.82
CA PRO A 168 4.08 24.82 -22.97
C PRO A 168 2.98 23.76 -23.02
N TYR A 169 3.09 22.71 -22.19
CA TYR A 169 2.17 21.58 -22.15
C TYR A 169 1.32 21.54 -20.88
N SER A 170 1.50 22.49 -19.96
CA SER A 170 0.80 22.54 -18.66
C SER A 170 -0.72 22.55 -18.78
N ARG A 171 -1.26 23.26 -19.77
CA ARG A 171 -2.70 23.35 -20.07
C ARG A 171 -3.18 22.32 -21.09
N MET A 172 -2.29 21.43 -21.55
CA MET A 172 -2.69 20.33 -22.42
C MET A 172 -3.38 19.24 -21.62
N MET A 173 -4.20 18.47 -22.31
CA MET A 173 -5.15 17.52 -21.72
C MET A 173 -4.54 16.44 -20.80
N PHE A 174 -3.25 16.10 -20.97
CA PHE A 174 -2.54 15.15 -20.09
C PHE A 174 -1.39 15.81 -19.28
N GLY A 175 -1.31 17.13 -19.28
CA GLY A 175 -0.28 17.91 -18.60
C GLY A 175 1.14 17.71 -19.14
N THR A 176 2.13 18.13 -18.34
CA THR A 176 3.55 17.99 -18.68
C THR A 176 4.24 16.94 -17.80
N ALA A 177 5.49 16.61 -18.14
CA ALA A 177 6.38 15.88 -17.25
C ALA A 177 6.70 16.77 -16.02
N PRO A 178 6.55 16.26 -14.79
CA PRO A 178 6.72 17.08 -13.60
C PRO A 178 8.18 17.46 -13.39
N ALA A 179 8.42 18.73 -13.06
CA ALA A 179 9.69 19.23 -12.57
C ALA A 179 9.99 18.70 -11.15
N GLY A 180 11.28 18.68 -10.81
CA GLY A 180 11.81 18.19 -9.55
C GLY A 180 12.41 16.79 -9.69
N GLN A 181 13.62 16.63 -9.17
CA GLN A 181 14.26 15.34 -9.01
C GLN A 181 13.72 14.66 -7.75
N SER A 182 13.50 13.35 -7.79
CA SER A 182 13.21 12.58 -6.58
C SER A 182 13.98 11.27 -6.57
N GLY A 183 14.42 10.85 -5.39
CA GLY A 183 15.14 9.60 -5.24
C GLY A 183 15.15 9.21 -3.77
N SER A 184 14.87 7.93 -3.51
CA SER A 184 14.79 7.45 -2.13
C SER A 184 15.22 6.01 -1.98
N ILE A 185 15.79 5.69 -0.82
CA ILE A 185 16.03 4.31 -0.40
C ILE A 185 14.98 3.98 0.68
N GLY A 186 14.07 3.07 0.39
CA GLY A 186 13.07 2.57 1.34
C GLY A 186 13.58 1.33 2.07
N PHE A 187 13.26 1.26 3.36
CA PHE A 187 13.50 0.10 4.22
C PHE A 187 12.16 -0.34 4.80
N ASP A 188 11.83 -1.61 4.66
CA ASP A 188 10.64 -2.25 5.23
C ASP A 188 11.06 -3.56 5.88
N PHE A 189 10.78 -3.69 7.18
CA PHE A 189 11.15 -4.83 7.99
C PHE A 189 9.90 -5.41 8.62
N LYS A 190 9.53 -6.62 8.21
CA LYS A 190 8.36 -7.32 8.76
C LYS A 190 8.78 -8.51 9.59
N ASN A 191 8.13 -8.68 10.73
CA ASN A 191 8.35 -9.76 11.66
C ASN A 191 7.01 -10.42 11.99
N ASN A 192 6.96 -11.74 11.87
CA ASN A 192 5.80 -12.55 12.25
C ASN A 192 6.27 -13.61 13.25
N LEU A 193 5.57 -13.74 14.36
CA LEU A 193 5.93 -14.68 15.43
C LEU A 193 4.77 -15.62 15.71
N GLU A 194 5.01 -16.92 15.56
CA GLU A 194 4.04 -17.97 15.83
C GLU A 194 4.57 -18.92 16.90
N MET A 195 3.67 -19.46 17.72
CA MET A 195 4.00 -20.52 18.67
C MET A 195 3.22 -21.79 18.38
N LYS A 196 3.85 -22.92 18.65
CA LYS A 196 3.24 -24.24 18.66
C LYS A 196 3.09 -24.69 20.11
N VAL A 197 1.86 -24.94 20.54
CA VAL A 197 1.51 -25.33 21.91
C VAL A 197 0.91 -26.74 21.89
N LYS A 198 1.18 -27.56 22.92
CA LYS A 198 0.50 -28.85 23.09
C LYS A 198 -1.01 -28.63 23.30
N SER A 199 -1.84 -29.44 22.65
CA SER A 199 -3.29 -29.42 22.90
C SER A 199 -3.59 -30.00 24.28
N GLU A 200 -4.54 -29.42 25.00
CA GLU A 200 -5.03 -29.98 26.26
C GLU A 200 -6.08 -31.08 26.04
N SER A 201 -6.69 -31.14 24.84
CA SER A 201 -7.78 -32.07 24.51
C SER A 201 -7.33 -33.39 23.86
N ASP A 202 -6.09 -33.45 23.36
CA ASP A 202 -5.55 -34.64 22.69
C ASP A 202 -4.08 -34.80 23.06
N SER A 203 -3.75 -35.96 23.63
CA SER A 203 -2.40 -36.37 24.05
C SER A 203 -1.34 -36.29 22.93
N THR A 204 -1.76 -36.20 21.66
CA THR A 204 -0.87 -36.08 20.49
C THR A 204 -1.05 -34.78 19.68
N GLY A 205 -2.06 -33.97 19.99
CA GLY A 205 -2.44 -32.79 19.21
C GLY A 205 -1.59 -31.54 19.50
N PHE A 206 -1.42 -30.68 18.50
CA PHE A 206 -0.74 -29.38 18.65
C PHE A 206 -1.59 -28.24 18.11
N LYS A 207 -1.61 -27.12 18.82
CA LYS A 207 -2.28 -25.89 18.41
C LYS A 207 -1.24 -24.84 17.99
N LYS A 208 -1.36 -24.33 16.76
CA LYS A 208 -0.58 -23.18 16.30
C LYS A 208 -1.31 -21.90 16.70
N MET A 209 -0.59 -20.94 17.27
CA MET A 209 -1.14 -19.64 17.66
C MET A 209 -0.19 -18.53 17.19
N SER A 210 -0.74 -17.52 16.51
CA SER A 210 0.01 -16.31 16.16
C SER A 210 0.18 -15.46 17.41
N LEU A 211 1.42 -15.16 17.80
CA LEU A 211 1.72 -14.26 18.91
C LEU A 211 1.75 -12.82 18.41
N ILE A 212 2.50 -12.60 17.34
CA ILE A 212 2.59 -11.34 16.62
C ILE A 212 2.27 -11.66 15.18
N ASP A 213 1.09 -11.21 14.74
CA ASP A 213 0.61 -11.48 13.40
C ASP A 213 1.37 -10.65 12.38
N ASP A 214 1.77 -9.43 12.74
CA ASP A 214 2.64 -8.57 11.93
C ASP A 214 3.27 -7.49 12.81
N LEU A 215 4.59 -7.42 12.85
CA LEU A 215 5.36 -6.29 13.36
C LEU A 215 6.14 -5.71 12.19
N GLY A 216 5.66 -4.58 11.67
CA GLY A 216 6.28 -3.84 10.59
C GLY A 216 7.04 -2.62 11.11
N VAL A 217 8.23 -2.38 10.55
CA VAL A 217 8.98 -1.14 10.73
C VAL A 217 9.39 -0.65 9.35
N ASN A 218 9.01 0.57 8.99
CA ASN A 218 9.39 1.18 7.73
C ASN A 218 9.91 2.61 7.91
N PHE A 219 10.89 2.95 7.10
CA PHE A 219 11.47 4.29 6.99
C PHE A 219 12.18 4.40 5.64
N SER A 220 12.49 5.62 5.21
CA SER A 220 13.20 5.86 3.96
C SER A 220 14.26 6.94 4.11
N TYR A 221 15.20 6.96 3.19
CA TYR A 221 16.23 7.97 3.04
C TYR A 221 16.02 8.71 1.72
N ASN A 222 15.66 9.98 1.79
CA ASN A 222 15.56 10.89 0.66
C ASN A 222 16.95 11.31 0.20
N MET A 223 17.34 10.85 -0.99
CA MET A 223 18.65 11.13 -1.57
C MET A 223 18.78 12.56 -2.09
N MET A 224 17.65 13.21 -2.37
CA MET A 224 17.58 14.53 -3.01
C MET A 224 17.41 15.69 -2.03
N ALA A 225 17.17 15.40 -0.74
CA ALA A 225 17.04 16.45 0.28
C ALA A 225 18.43 16.96 0.73
N ASP A 226 18.52 18.27 0.99
CA ASP A 226 19.75 18.91 1.49
C ASP A 226 20.01 18.56 2.96
N SER A 227 18.95 18.51 3.77
CA SER A 227 18.96 18.19 5.19
C SER A 227 17.77 17.33 5.57
N MET A 228 17.83 16.66 6.72
CA MET A 228 16.74 15.82 7.23
C MET A 228 16.33 14.74 6.22
N LYS A 229 17.33 13.99 5.76
CA LYS A 229 17.19 13.02 4.67
C LYS A 229 16.40 11.77 5.05
N TRP A 230 16.44 11.35 6.30
CA TRP A 230 15.63 10.24 6.82
C TRP A 230 14.18 10.65 7.05
N SER A 231 13.24 9.81 6.62
CA SER A 231 11.82 9.95 6.95
C SER A 231 11.57 9.64 8.43
N MET A 232 10.37 9.97 8.88
CA MET A 232 9.83 9.38 10.11
C MET A 232 9.86 7.85 10.01
N ILE A 233 10.07 7.20 11.15
CA ILE A 233 10.00 5.75 11.28
C ILE A 233 8.56 5.41 11.62
N ASN A 234 7.92 4.60 10.78
CA ASN A 234 6.59 4.08 11.07
C ASN A 234 6.71 2.65 11.58
N THR A 235 6.01 2.36 12.66
CA THR A 235 5.92 1.00 13.22
C THR A 235 4.47 0.59 13.28
N ASN A 236 4.17 -0.64 12.89
CA ASN A 236 2.85 -1.24 13.06
C ASN A 236 2.99 -2.58 13.78
N VAL A 237 2.04 -2.89 14.65
CA VAL A 237 1.94 -4.17 15.35
C VAL A 237 0.51 -4.65 15.25
N ARG A 238 0.31 -5.88 14.79
CA ARG A 238 -0.98 -6.56 14.81
C ARG A 238 -0.86 -7.83 15.64
N LEU A 239 -1.72 -7.97 16.63
CA LEU A 239 -1.82 -9.13 17.52
C LEU A 239 -3.19 -9.79 17.34
N LYS A 240 -3.19 -11.07 16.94
CA LYS A 240 -4.40 -11.89 16.86
C LYS A 240 -4.51 -12.73 18.13
N LEU A 241 -5.03 -12.15 19.21
CA LEU A 241 -5.09 -12.82 20.52
C LEU A 241 -6.07 -14.02 20.51
N SER A 242 -7.11 -13.96 19.67
CA SER A 242 -8.04 -15.08 19.43
C SER A 242 -8.61 -15.01 18.02
N LYS A 243 -9.41 -16.02 17.61
CA LYS A 243 -10.08 -16.02 16.28
C LYS A 243 -10.97 -14.79 16.07
N SER A 244 -11.50 -14.24 17.16
CA SER A 244 -12.47 -13.13 17.18
C SER A 244 -11.85 -11.81 17.59
N TYR A 245 -10.58 -11.79 18.00
CA TYR A 245 -9.96 -10.63 18.63
C TYR A 245 -8.68 -10.23 17.91
N THR A 246 -8.67 -9.00 17.39
CA THR A 246 -7.49 -8.39 16.77
C THR A 246 -7.21 -7.04 17.42
N LEU A 247 -5.98 -6.86 17.89
CA LEU A 247 -5.44 -5.57 18.31
C LEU A 247 -4.44 -5.11 17.26
N SER A 248 -4.61 -3.88 16.76
CA SER A 248 -3.62 -3.24 15.91
C SER A 248 -3.13 -1.94 16.54
N LEU A 249 -1.82 -1.75 16.52
CA LEU A 249 -1.11 -0.59 17.04
C LEU A 249 -0.30 0.00 15.89
N ASN A 250 -0.33 1.31 15.72
CA ASN A 250 0.54 2.03 14.81
C ASN A 250 1.24 3.15 15.58
N ALA A 251 2.47 3.47 15.23
CA ALA A 251 3.19 4.60 15.79
C ALA A 251 4.13 5.21 14.75
N THR A 252 4.26 6.53 14.83
CA THR A 252 5.17 7.33 14.01
C THR A 252 6.21 7.93 14.94
N TRP A 253 7.48 7.75 14.60
CA TRP A 253 8.61 8.21 15.38
C TRP A 253 9.46 9.16 14.56
N ASP A 254 9.78 10.30 15.15
CA ASP A 254 10.70 11.27 14.58
C ASP A 254 12.15 10.89 14.92
N PRO A 255 13.01 10.57 13.93
CA PRO A 255 14.38 10.16 14.19
C PRO A 255 15.31 11.32 14.56
N TYR A 256 14.87 12.59 14.51
CA TYR A 256 15.72 13.76 14.71
C TYR A 256 15.78 14.28 16.15
N VAL A 257 16.89 14.92 16.47
CA VAL A 257 17.09 15.68 17.71
C VAL A 257 16.44 17.06 17.56
N TYR A 258 15.93 17.59 18.66
CA TYR A 258 15.39 18.95 18.74
C TYR A 258 16.35 19.83 19.53
N GLU A 259 16.61 21.03 19.02
CA GLU A 259 17.37 22.09 19.68
C GLU A 259 16.49 23.35 19.74
N LEU A 260 16.81 24.29 20.63
CA LEU A 260 16.05 25.54 20.74
C LEU A 260 16.55 26.52 19.67
N ASP A 261 15.64 27.10 18.89
CA ASP A 261 15.96 28.20 17.99
C ASP A 261 16.30 29.48 18.77
N LYS A 262 16.67 30.54 18.04
CA LYS A 262 17.00 31.85 18.64
C LYS A 262 15.87 32.46 19.49
N ASN A 263 14.63 31.97 19.31
CA ASN A 263 13.44 32.41 20.02
C ASN A 263 13.00 31.42 21.10
N GLY A 264 13.82 30.41 21.41
CA GLY A 264 13.52 29.39 22.42
C GLY A 264 12.49 28.34 21.98
N ARG A 265 12.20 28.22 20.68
CA ARG A 265 11.26 27.22 20.15
C ARG A 265 12.00 25.95 19.76
N PRO A 266 11.48 24.75 20.09
CA PRO A 266 12.11 23.50 19.70
C PRO A 266 12.00 23.30 18.19
N VAL A 267 13.14 23.20 17.52
CA VAL A 267 13.24 22.91 16.08
C VAL A 267 14.04 21.63 15.87
N ALA A 268 13.59 20.78 14.96
CA ALA A 268 14.33 19.60 14.56
C ALA A 268 15.63 20.02 13.86
N VAL A 269 16.74 19.41 14.23
CA VAL A 269 18.04 19.59 13.60
C VAL A 269 18.45 18.31 12.89
N ASP A 270 19.31 18.42 11.87
CA ASP A 270 19.78 17.30 11.06
C ASP A 270 20.81 16.42 11.80
N LYS A 271 20.40 15.91 12.97
CA LYS A 271 21.14 14.99 13.83
C LYS A 271 20.19 13.88 14.24
N LEU A 272 20.55 12.64 13.96
CA LEU A 272 19.73 11.49 14.31
C LEU A 272 19.87 11.14 15.79
N ARG A 273 18.75 10.86 16.45
CA ARG A 273 18.67 10.49 17.87
C ARG A 273 19.49 9.24 18.20
N VAL A 274 19.52 8.26 17.29
CA VAL A 274 20.21 6.99 17.49
C VAL A 274 21.72 7.18 17.69
N PHE A 275 22.34 8.09 16.93
CA PHE A 275 23.76 8.40 17.03
C PHE A 275 24.09 9.40 18.15
N ASN A 276 23.08 9.98 18.79
CA ASN A 276 23.23 10.96 19.87
C ASN A 276 22.73 10.42 21.23
N GLY A 277 22.59 9.10 21.37
CA GLY A 277 22.18 8.45 22.62
C GLY A 277 20.74 8.75 23.06
N LYS A 278 19.88 9.25 22.16
CA LYS A 278 18.49 9.66 22.46
C LYS A 278 17.43 8.65 21.99
N GLY A 279 17.83 7.40 21.76
CA GLY A 279 16.97 6.31 21.28
C GLY A 279 16.71 6.33 19.77
N ILE A 280 15.86 5.42 19.30
CA ILE A 280 15.57 5.23 17.86
C ILE A 280 14.67 6.33 17.26
N GLY A 281 13.88 7.01 18.08
CA GLY A 281 12.97 8.06 17.63
C GLY A 281 12.20 8.68 18.80
N LYS A 282 11.74 9.91 18.62
CA LYS A 282 10.76 10.56 19.50
C LYS A 282 9.36 10.15 19.01
N LEU A 283 8.53 9.60 19.88
CA LEU A 283 7.15 9.29 19.50
C LEU A 283 6.43 10.59 19.10
N GLN A 284 5.91 10.64 17.88
CA GLN A 284 5.14 11.77 17.37
C GLN A 284 3.65 11.47 17.43
N SER A 285 3.25 10.27 17.03
CA SER A 285 1.87 9.83 17.12
C SER A 285 1.77 8.33 17.29
N THR A 286 0.67 7.87 17.87
CA THR A 286 0.29 6.47 17.94
C THR A 286 -1.21 6.31 17.77
N GLY A 287 -1.61 5.24 17.11
CA GLY A 287 -2.99 4.80 17.01
C GLY A 287 -3.13 3.39 17.56
N THR A 288 -4.23 3.13 18.24
CA THR A 288 -4.63 1.79 18.65
C THR A 288 -6.01 1.52 18.10
N SER A 289 -6.19 0.44 17.35
CA SER A 289 -7.49 -0.04 16.92
C SER A 289 -7.74 -1.44 17.45
N PHE A 290 -8.93 -1.61 17.99
CA PHE A 290 -9.46 -2.80 18.58
C PHE A 290 -10.61 -3.30 17.72
N SER A 291 -10.56 -4.57 17.33
CA SER A 291 -11.62 -5.21 16.55
C SER A 291 -12.01 -6.53 17.20
N TYR A 292 -13.29 -6.65 17.56
CA TYR A 292 -13.86 -7.86 18.13
C TYR A 292 -15.08 -8.31 17.32
N SER A 293 -15.08 -9.56 16.85
CA SER A 293 -16.17 -10.13 16.05
C SER A 293 -16.82 -11.30 16.79
N VAL A 294 -18.11 -11.17 17.08
CA VAL A 294 -18.93 -12.22 17.69
C VAL A 294 -19.81 -12.84 16.62
N ASN A 295 -19.69 -14.14 16.42
CA ASN A 295 -20.60 -14.93 15.60
C ASN A 295 -21.37 -15.93 16.46
N GLN A 296 -22.31 -16.65 15.84
CA GLN A 296 -23.17 -17.62 16.53
C GLN A 296 -22.38 -18.67 17.33
N ASP A 297 -21.26 -19.18 16.82
CA ASP A 297 -20.42 -20.17 17.52
C ASP A 297 -19.68 -19.56 18.72
N THR A 298 -19.16 -18.35 18.56
CA THR A 298 -18.48 -17.61 19.63
C THR A 298 -19.47 -17.24 20.72
N PHE A 299 -20.70 -16.87 20.35
CA PHE A 299 -21.78 -16.56 21.29
C PHE A 299 -22.26 -17.80 22.05
N LYS A 300 -22.50 -18.93 21.36
CA LYS A 300 -22.83 -20.21 22.01
C LYS A 300 -21.75 -20.62 23.01
N LYS A 301 -20.48 -20.38 22.70
CA LYS A 301 -19.37 -20.67 23.61
C LYS A 301 -19.27 -19.71 24.81
N LEU A 302 -19.65 -18.45 24.65
CA LEU A 302 -19.59 -17.43 25.72
C LEU A 302 -20.82 -17.41 26.62
N PHE A 303 -22.00 -17.74 26.09
CA PHE A 303 -23.29 -17.54 26.75
C PHE A 303 -24.20 -18.78 26.71
N GLY A 304 -23.81 -19.86 26.04
CA GLY A 304 -24.51 -21.14 26.13
C GLY A 304 -24.29 -21.74 27.52
N LYS A 305 -25.37 -22.17 28.16
CA LYS A 305 -25.27 -23.04 29.34
C LYS A 305 -24.57 -24.33 28.93
N GLU A 306 -23.56 -24.73 29.69
CA GLU A 306 -23.11 -26.14 29.73
C GLU A 306 -24.28 -26.95 30.30
N ASP A 307 -25.12 -27.51 29.44
CA ASP A 307 -25.97 -28.61 29.83
C ASP A 307 -25.08 -29.85 29.94
N ALA A 308 -24.65 -30.10 31.18
CA ALA A 308 -24.03 -31.35 31.59
C ALA A 308 -25.06 -32.48 31.51
N SER A 309 -25.21 -33.10 30.33
CA SER A 309 -25.73 -34.47 30.25
C SER A 309 -25.40 -35.12 28.90
N ASN A 310 -24.80 -36.30 29.02
CA ASN A 310 -24.59 -37.37 28.05
C ASN A 310 -23.34 -37.30 27.14
N GLU A 311 -22.32 -38.00 27.63
CA GLU A 311 -21.53 -38.93 26.83
C GLU A 311 -22.45 -39.73 25.90
N ASP A 312 -22.41 -39.42 24.60
CA ASP A 312 -22.57 -40.45 23.58
C ASP A 312 -21.55 -40.17 22.47
N LYS A 313 -20.60 -41.11 22.38
CA LYS A 313 -19.60 -41.17 21.34
C LYS A 313 -20.26 -41.73 20.08
N GLU A 314 -20.61 -40.87 19.14
CA GLU A 314 -20.69 -41.28 17.73
C GLU A 314 -19.77 -40.38 16.89
N GLY A 315 -18.88 -41.04 16.17
CA GLY A 315 -17.79 -40.42 15.42
C GLY A 315 -18.30 -39.58 14.26
N GLY A 316 -18.27 -38.27 14.43
CA GLY A 316 -18.20 -37.32 13.34
C GLY A 316 -16.73 -37.05 13.01
N GLU A 317 -16.32 -37.35 11.77
CA GLU A 317 -14.99 -37.05 11.25
C GLU A 317 -14.62 -35.58 11.52
N ASP A 318 -13.62 -35.38 12.38
CA ASP A 318 -12.88 -34.13 12.48
C ASP A 318 -12.33 -33.81 11.09
N SER A 319 -13.00 -32.89 10.39
CA SER A 319 -12.51 -32.31 9.13
C SER A 319 -11.35 -31.37 9.45
N ASN A 320 -10.23 -31.98 9.82
CA ASN A 320 -8.90 -31.39 9.91
C ASN A 320 -8.38 -31.10 8.49
N ALA A 321 -9.04 -30.18 7.78
CA ALA A 321 -8.52 -29.59 6.55
C ALA A 321 -7.75 -28.32 6.92
N ASN A 322 -6.46 -28.50 7.19
CA ASN A 322 -5.47 -27.43 7.16
C ASN A 322 -5.59 -26.65 5.83
N LEU A 323 -6.00 -25.39 5.87
CA LEU A 323 -5.63 -24.39 4.87
C LEU A 323 -5.35 -23.04 5.57
N PRO A 324 -4.33 -22.27 5.13
CA PRO A 324 -3.96 -21.01 5.77
C PRO A 324 -5.02 -19.93 5.48
N ASP A 325 -5.39 -19.20 6.51
CA ASP A 325 -6.12 -17.92 6.43
C ASP A 325 -5.16 -16.86 5.86
N ASP A 326 -5.00 -16.86 4.54
CA ASP A 326 -4.48 -15.74 3.76
C ASP A 326 -5.54 -14.64 3.84
N GLY A 327 -5.21 -13.52 4.49
CA GLY A 327 -6.11 -12.44 4.85
C GLY A 327 -6.64 -11.61 3.67
N THR A 328 -7.19 -12.26 2.64
CA THR A 328 -7.93 -11.65 1.56
C THR A 328 -9.29 -12.34 1.39
N MET A 329 -10.34 -11.55 1.54
CA MET A 329 -11.76 -11.85 1.23
C MET A 329 -12.40 -12.99 2.03
N GLY A 330 -13.49 -12.64 2.74
CA GLY A 330 -14.36 -13.61 3.41
C GLY A 330 -14.82 -14.68 2.43
N ARG A 331 -14.33 -15.90 2.64
CA ARG A 331 -14.76 -17.06 1.89
C ARG A 331 -16.20 -17.37 2.30
N ASN A 332 -17.10 -17.32 1.32
CA ASN A 332 -18.49 -17.74 1.47
C ASN A 332 -18.51 -19.19 2.01
N PRO A 333 -19.27 -19.52 3.08
CA PRO A 333 -19.33 -20.87 3.64
C PRO A 333 -19.72 -21.97 2.64
N ASN A 334 -20.26 -21.58 1.47
CA ASN A 334 -20.66 -22.50 0.41
C ASN A 334 -19.53 -22.91 -0.57
N GLU A 335 -18.29 -22.43 -0.42
CA GLU A 335 -17.17 -22.77 -1.34
C GLU A 335 -16.30 -23.95 -0.87
N THR A 336 -16.94 -24.94 -0.25
CA THR A 336 -16.41 -26.30 -0.11
C THR A 336 -17.40 -27.29 -0.69
N ALA A 337 -17.66 -27.17 -2.00
CA ALA A 337 -18.14 -28.32 -2.75
C ALA A 337 -17.01 -29.35 -2.81
N ALA A 338 -17.02 -30.31 -1.87
CA ALA A 338 -16.30 -31.56 -2.06
C ALA A 338 -16.67 -32.09 -3.44
N LYS A 339 -15.69 -32.45 -4.27
CA LYS A 339 -15.92 -33.14 -5.54
C LYS A 339 -16.51 -34.53 -5.25
N LYS A 340 -17.82 -34.59 -4.99
CA LYS A 340 -18.60 -35.83 -5.01
C LYS A 340 -19.15 -36.03 -6.43
N SER A 341 -19.05 -37.28 -6.88
CA SER A 341 -19.56 -37.78 -8.15
C SER A 341 -21.00 -37.33 -8.43
N VAL A 342 -21.27 -36.90 -9.67
CA VAL A 342 -22.61 -36.50 -10.18
C VAL A 342 -23.61 -37.68 -10.23
N PHE A 343 -23.19 -38.88 -9.86
CA PHE A 343 -24.03 -40.09 -9.85
C PHE A 343 -24.47 -40.57 -8.45
N ASP A 344 -24.16 -39.85 -7.38
CA ASP A 344 -24.69 -40.14 -6.03
C ASP A 344 -26.03 -39.39 -5.83
N THR A 345 -27.05 -39.79 -6.59
CA THR A 345 -28.41 -39.23 -6.53
C THR A 345 -29.19 -39.88 -5.37
N GLY A 346 -28.78 -39.60 -4.14
CA GLY A 346 -29.50 -39.96 -2.92
C GLY A 346 -29.80 -38.70 -2.11
N SER A 347 -31.06 -38.27 -2.11
CA SER A 347 -31.62 -37.16 -1.33
C SER A 347 -30.88 -35.82 -1.47
N GLN A 348 -31.41 -34.91 -2.29
CA GLN A 348 -31.16 -33.49 -2.10
C GLN A 348 -31.47 -33.14 -0.63
N SER A 349 -30.47 -32.70 0.12
CA SER A 349 -30.61 -32.33 1.53
C SER A 349 -31.48 -31.08 1.64
N ILE A 350 -32.78 -31.25 1.66
CA ILE A 350 -33.70 -30.27 2.25
C ILE A 350 -33.32 -30.29 3.73
N GLY A 351 -32.72 -29.21 4.22
CA GLY A 351 -32.00 -29.12 5.50
C GLY A 351 -32.75 -29.63 6.73
N GLU A 352 -32.07 -29.71 7.88
CA GLU A 352 -32.65 -30.24 9.13
C GLU A 352 -34.00 -29.57 9.45
N PHE A 353 -35.00 -30.38 9.79
CA PHE A 353 -36.31 -29.89 10.24
C PHE A 353 -36.37 -29.91 11.78
N ASP A 354 -37.18 -29.03 12.38
CA ASP A 354 -37.50 -29.09 13.80
C ASP A 354 -38.59 -30.15 14.09
N ASP A 355 -38.86 -30.37 15.38
CA ASP A 355 -39.83 -31.38 15.84
C ASP A 355 -41.27 -31.11 15.34
N ASP A 356 -41.53 -29.88 14.87
CA ASP A 356 -42.81 -29.43 14.31
C ASP A 356 -42.84 -29.48 12.76
N GLY A 357 -41.77 -29.96 12.12
CA GLY A 357 -41.70 -30.16 10.67
C GLY A 357 -41.37 -28.90 9.86
N TYR A 358 -40.86 -27.84 10.49
CA TYR A 358 -40.35 -26.65 9.80
C TYR A 358 -38.86 -26.76 9.54
N LEU A 359 -38.40 -26.26 8.39
CA LEU A 359 -36.98 -26.22 8.04
C LEU A 359 -36.24 -25.35 9.07
N LYS A 360 -35.27 -25.91 9.79
CA LYS A 360 -34.39 -25.16 10.72
C LYS A 360 -33.56 -24.16 9.92
N ASN A 361 -34.08 -22.94 9.84
CA ASN A 361 -33.35 -21.83 9.25
C ASN A 361 -32.42 -21.24 10.31
N GLN A 362 -31.19 -21.76 10.39
CA GLN A 362 -30.17 -21.17 11.25
C GLN A 362 -29.75 -19.81 10.69
N ILE A 363 -30.29 -18.74 11.27
CA ILE A 363 -29.89 -17.37 10.94
C ILE A 363 -28.43 -17.17 11.38
N GLN A 364 -27.51 -17.21 10.40
CA GLN A 364 -26.11 -16.91 10.64
C GLN A 364 -25.93 -15.40 10.79
N TRP A 365 -25.41 -14.98 11.94
CA TRP A 365 -25.11 -13.58 12.22
C TRP A 365 -23.65 -13.41 12.64
N ASN A 366 -23.11 -12.24 12.33
CA ASN A 366 -21.80 -11.80 12.79
C ASN A 366 -21.88 -10.32 13.20
N LEU A 367 -21.61 -10.03 14.46
CA LEU A 367 -21.54 -8.69 15.02
C LEU A 367 -20.08 -8.30 15.20
N SER A 368 -19.65 -7.20 14.56
CA SER A 368 -18.29 -6.68 14.72
C SER A 368 -18.29 -5.34 15.45
N PHE A 369 -17.48 -5.26 16.51
CA PHE A 369 -17.21 -4.04 17.25
C PHE A 369 -15.81 -3.55 16.93
N ASN A 370 -15.71 -2.28 16.51
CA ASN A 370 -14.45 -1.64 16.20
C ASN A 370 -14.30 -0.37 17.05
N TYR A 371 -13.21 -0.25 17.79
CA TYR A 371 -12.87 0.93 18.57
C TYR A 371 -11.48 1.41 18.22
N SER A 372 -11.28 2.70 18.01
CA SER A 372 -9.97 3.25 17.64
C SER A 372 -9.65 4.52 18.40
N VAL A 373 -8.44 4.60 18.93
CA VAL A 373 -7.88 5.76 19.64
C VAL A 373 -6.65 6.24 18.89
N ARG A 374 -6.50 7.55 18.74
CA ARG A 374 -5.29 8.18 18.19
C ARG A 374 -4.79 9.21 19.18
N TYR A 375 -3.48 9.20 19.41
CA TYR A 375 -2.76 10.15 20.24
C TYR A 375 -1.62 10.73 19.41
N GLY A 376 -1.46 12.05 19.45
CA GLY A 376 -0.40 12.76 18.74
C GLY A 376 0.14 13.88 19.61
N TYR A 377 1.44 14.10 19.56
CA TYR A 377 2.05 15.31 20.09
C TYR A 377 1.89 16.42 19.08
N ASP A 378 1.29 17.53 19.49
CA ASP A 378 1.33 18.78 18.73
C ASP A 378 2.78 19.29 18.75
N MET A 379 3.28 19.76 17.60
CA MET A 379 4.62 20.32 17.47
C MET A 379 4.56 21.84 17.40
#